data_AF-A0AAE4EKR6-F1
#
_entry.id   AF-A0AAE4EKR6-F1
#
_cell.length_a   1.000
_cell.length_b   1.000
_cell.length_c   1.000
_cell.angle_alpha   90.00
_cell.angle_beta   90.00
_cell.angle_gamma   90.00
#
_symmetry.space_group_name_H-M   'P 1'
#
loop_
_entity.id
_entity.type
_entity.pdbx_description
1 polymer ?
#
loop_
_entity_poly.entity_id
_entity_poly.type
_entity_poly.pdbx_seq_one_letter_code
_entity_poly.pdbx_strand_id
1 'polypeptide(L)' 'MTAPPPDPDPRRTPDLEPGGGVPPGSTPPDSAQTSGLSHPQPMPSKAMPVLWLVLTGVLVLMVAGLVIALAVGWLSV' A
#
# COMPACT_ATOMS: atom_id res chain seq x y z
N MET A 1 0.68 -4.04 -24.36
CA MET A 1 1.97 -4.70 -24.58
C MET A 1 1.87 -6.07 -23.92
N THR A 2 1.83 -7.15 -24.69
CA THR A 2 1.83 -8.52 -24.13
C THR A 2 3.28 -8.87 -23.86
N ALA A 3 3.65 -9.14 -22.61
CA ALA A 3 5.00 -9.58 -22.26
C ALA A 3 5.30 -10.91 -22.98
N PRO A 4 6.54 -11.15 -23.45
CA PRO A 4 6.97 -12.47 -23.89
C PRO A 4 6.67 -13.52 -22.81
N PRO A 5 6.45 -14.79 -23.17
CA PRO A 5 6.31 -15.87 -22.20
C PRO A 5 7.44 -15.77 -21.15
N PRO A 6 7.12 -15.87 -19.85
CA PRO A 6 8.11 -15.72 -18.79
C PRO A 6 9.20 -16.81 -18.87
N ASP A 7 8.86 -17.93 -19.50
CA ASP A 7 9.71 -19.11 -19.59
C ASP A 7 10.54 -19.07 -20.89
N PRO A 8 11.87 -19.26 -20.79
CA PRO A 8 12.75 -19.32 -21.95
C PRO A 8 12.46 -20.55 -22.84
N ASP A 9 12.63 -20.43 -24.16
CA ASP A 9 12.39 -21.53 -25.11
C ASP A 9 13.45 -22.64 -24.91
N PRO A 10 13.06 -23.89 -24.59
CA PRO A 10 14.00 -25.01 -24.44
C PRO A 10 14.86 -25.28 -25.67
N ARG A 11 14.39 -24.91 -26.88
CA ARG A 11 15.16 -25.07 -28.12
C ARG A 11 16.28 -24.03 -28.28
N ARG A 12 16.27 -22.99 -27.45
CA ARG A 12 17.22 -21.86 -27.51
C ARG A 12 17.98 -21.68 -26.20
N THR A 13 17.70 -22.51 -25.21
CA THR A 13 18.24 -22.41 -23.86
C THR A 13 18.96 -23.72 -23.53
N PRO A 14 20.30 -23.71 -23.48
CA PRO A 14 21.07 -24.90 -23.12
C PRO A 14 20.62 -25.45 -21.77
N ASP A 15 20.64 -26.77 -21.64
CA ASP A 15 20.33 -27.51 -20.40
C ASP A 15 18.90 -27.31 -19.86
N LEU A 16 18.00 -26.68 -20.62
CA LEU A 16 16.58 -26.55 -20.27
C LEU A 16 15.79 -27.74 -20.81
N GLU A 17 15.29 -28.59 -19.92
CA GLU A 17 14.36 -29.64 -20.32
C GLU A 17 12.99 -29.05 -20.74
N PRO A 18 12.22 -29.75 -21.59
CA PRO A 18 10.87 -29.33 -21.97
C PRO A 18 9.91 -29.11 -20.79
N GLY A 19 10.22 -29.67 -19.61
CA GLY A 19 9.48 -29.49 -18.36
C GLY A 19 9.89 -28.26 -17.53
N GLY A 20 10.80 -27.41 -18.02
CA GLY A 20 11.30 -26.24 -17.30
C GLY A 20 12.37 -26.55 -16.24
N GLY A 21 12.83 -27.80 -16.19
CA GLY A 21 13.92 -28.25 -15.33
C GLY A 21 15.30 -28.00 -15.96
N VAL A 22 16.33 -28.15 -15.13
CA VAL A 22 17.72 -28.28 -15.60
C VAL A 22 18.43 -29.41 -14.83
N PRO A 23 19.48 -30.05 -15.37
CA PRO A 23 20.26 -31.05 -14.67
C PRO A 23 20.91 -30.53 -13.37
N PRO A 24 21.17 -31.39 -12.37
CA PRO A 24 21.91 -30.98 -11.18
C PRO A 24 23.30 -30.42 -11.54
N GLY A 25 23.58 -29.18 -11.12
CA GLY A 25 24.86 -28.50 -11.36
C GLY A 25 24.88 -27.53 -12.54
N SER A 26 23.84 -27.49 -13.38
CA SER A 26 23.65 -26.37 -14.31
C SER A 26 22.98 -25.19 -13.59
N THR A 27 23.20 -23.98 -14.10
CA THR A 27 22.52 -22.79 -13.57
C THR A 27 21.09 -22.78 -14.12
N PRO A 28 20.05 -22.74 -13.26
CA PRO A 28 18.67 -22.63 -13.73
C PRO A 28 18.50 -21.42 -14.66
N PRO A 29 17.66 -21.52 -15.70
CA PRO A 29 17.38 -20.37 -16.55
C PRO A 29 16.77 -19.24 -15.73
N ASP A 30 16.88 -18.03 -16.27
CA ASP A 30 16.28 -16.83 -15.68
C ASP A 30 14.75 -17.04 -15.64
N SER A 31 14.26 -17.58 -14.52
CA SER A 31 12.83 -17.64 -14.23
C SER A 31 12.43 -16.20 -14.03
N ALA A 32 11.56 -15.69 -14.91
CA ALA A 32 11.08 -14.33 -14.79
C ALA A 32 10.63 -14.13 -13.34
N GLN A 33 11.44 -13.37 -12.62
CA GLN A 33 11.18 -12.90 -11.26
C GLN A 33 9.72 -12.45 -11.22
N THR A 34 9.11 -12.57 -10.06
CA THR A 34 7.70 -12.25 -9.79
C THR A 34 7.37 -10.78 -10.06
N SER A 35 7.46 -10.33 -11.30
CA SER A 35 7.10 -9.00 -11.76
C SER A 35 5.58 -9.01 -11.85
N GLY A 36 4.93 -8.57 -10.77
CA GLY A 36 3.47 -8.55 -10.68
C GLY A 36 2.89 -8.75 -9.29
N LEU A 37 3.68 -9.05 -8.25
CA LEU A 37 3.14 -9.19 -6.89
C LEU A 37 2.61 -7.87 -6.31
N SER A 38 3.00 -6.74 -6.86
CA SER A 38 2.45 -5.43 -6.50
C SER A 38 1.43 -4.99 -7.54
N HIS A 39 0.15 -5.33 -7.30
CA HIS A 39 -0.94 -4.59 -7.94
C HIS A 39 -0.94 -3.15 -7.39
N PRO A 40 -1.19 -2.11 -8.21
CA PRO A 40 -1.36 -0.76 -7.73
C PRO A 40 -2.40 -0.73 -6.60
N GLN A 41 -1.95 -0.48 -5.36
CA GLN A 41 -2.87 -0.37 -4.24
C GLN A 41 -3.57 0.98 -4.29
N PRO A 42 -4.92 1.01 -4.27
CA PRO A 42 -5.63 2.27 -4.15
C PRO A 42 -5.24 2.92 -2.81
N MET A 43 -4.78 4.17 -2.88
CA MET A 43 -4.50 4.94 -1.67
C MET A 43 -5.80 5.13 -0.89
N PRO A 44 -5.81 4.84 0.42
CA PRO A 44 -7.00 5.07 1.25
C PRO A 44 -7.35 6.56 1.27
N SER A 45 -8.65 6.85 1.26
CA SER A 45 -9.16 8.22 1.32
C SER A 45 -8.78 8.89 2.63
N LYS A 46 -8.31 10.14 2.55
CA LYS A 46 -8.01 10.97 3.72
C LYS A 46 -9.25 11.66 4.31
N ALA A 47 -10.42 11.51 3.68
CA ALA A 47 -11.63 12.24 4.06
C ALA A 47 -12.10 11.93 5.49
N MET A 48 -12.16 10.65 5.89
CA MET A 48 -12.56 10.29 7.24
C MET A 48 -11.60 10.78 8.33
N PRO A 49 -10.27 10.55 8.21
CA PRO A 49 -9.31 11.11 9.17
C PRO A 49 -9.42 12.62 9.31
N VAL A 50 -9.57 13.35 8.19
CA VAL A 50 -9.71 14.81 8.21
C VAL A 50 -11.02 15.23 8.88
N LEU A 51 -12.14 14.56 8.59
CA LEU A 51 -13.42 14.84 9.22
C LEU A 51 -13.35 14.70 10.74
N TRP A 52 -12.76 13.60 11.23
CA TRP A 52 -12.57 13.38 12.67
C TRP A 52 -11.67 14.42 13.30
N LEU A 53 -10.56 14.78 12.64
CA LEU A 53 -9.64 15.81 13.13
C LEU A 53 -10.35 17.17 13.28
N VAL A 54 -11.17 17.55 12.30
CA VAL A 54 -11.94 18.81 12.36
C VAL A 54 -12.97 18.76 13.48
N LEU A 55 -13.73 17.67 13.59
CA LEU A 55 -14.76 17.52 14.62
C LEU A 55 -14.17 17.60 16.03
N THR A 56 -13.07 16.89 16.27
CA THR A 56 -12.35 16.94 17.55
C THR A 56 -11.80 18.34 17.82
N GLY A 57 -11.22 19.01 16.81
CA GLY A 57 -10.73 20.38 16.95
C GLY A 57 -11.83 21.35 17.36
N VAL A 58 -12.99 21.29 16.72
CA VAL A 58 -14.16 22.12 17.06
C VAL A 58 -14.64 21.84 18.48
N LEU A 59 -14.76 20.56 18.87
CA LEU A 59 -15.18 20.18 20.22
C LEU A 59 -14.22 20.73 21.29
N VAL A 60 -12.91 20.60 21.08
CA VAL A 60 -11.89 21.13 21.99
C VAL A 60 -12.01 22.65 22.12
N LEU A 61 -12.19 23.36 21.01
CA LEU A 61 -12.39 24.81 21.05
C LEU A 61 -13.67 25.21 21.78
N MET A 62 -14.76 24.46 21.60
CA MET A 62 -16.02 24.70 22.32
C MET A 62 -15.86 24.52 23.83
N VAL A 63 -15.21 23.41 24.25
CA VAL A 63 -14.96 23.12 25.66
C VAL A 63 -14.00 24.15 26.27
N ALA A 64 -12.92 24.49 25.57
CA ALA A 64 -11.98 25.51 26.02
C ALA A 64 -12.68 26.87 26.18
N GLY A 65 -13.51 27.26 25.20
CA GLY A 65 -14.31 28.48 25.27
C GLY A 65 -15.28 28.49 26.45
N LEU A 66 -15.95 27.36 26.73
CA LEU A 66 -16.83 27.20 27.88
C LEU A 66 -16.07 27.36 29.20
N VAL A 67 -14.92 26.70 29.33
CA VAL A 67 -14.06 26.81 30.54
C VAL A 67 -13.61 28.24 30.75
N ILE A 68 -13.19 28.94 29.69
CA ILE A 68 -12.80 30.35 29.75
C ILE A 68 -13.99 31.23 30.15
N ALA A 69 -15.16 31.02 29.55
CA ALA A 69 -16.37 31.78 29.86
C ALA A 69 -16.80 31.62 31.32
N LEU A 70 -16.70 30.42 31.87
CA LEU A 70 -16.93 30.15 33.29
C LEU A 70 -15.88 30.83 34.18
N ALA A 71 -14.59 30.74 33.82
CA ALA A 71 -13.49 31.31 34.60
C ALA A 71 -13.52 32.85 34.67
N VAL A 72 -13.93 33.50 33.59
CA VAL A 72 -14.07 34.97 33.50
C VAL A 72 -15.39 35.46 34.11
N GLY A 73 -16.30 34.55 34.48
CA GLY A 73 -17.62 34.89 35.01
C GLY A 73 -18.58 35.43 33.95
N TRP A 74 -18.31 35.22 32.67
CA TRP A 74 -19.25 35.52 31.58
C TRP A 74 -20.49 34.64 31.62
N LEU A 75 -20.39 33.45 32.21
CA LEU A 75 -21.51 32.56 32.44
C LEU A 75 -21.76 32.44 33.95
N SER A 76 -22.71 33.23 34.46
CA SER A 76 -23.23 33.09 35.83
C SER A 76 -24.26 31.95 35.84
N VAL A 77 -23.80 30.75 36.22
CA VAL A 77 -24.65 29.57 36.49
C VAL A 77 -25.13 29.60 37.94
#